data_AF-A0A658NJ11-F1
#
_entry.id   AF-A0A658NJ11-F1
#
_cell.length_a   1.000
_cell.length_b   1.000
_cell.length_c   1.000
_cell.angle_alpha   90.00
_cell.angle_beta   90.00
_cell.angle_gamma   90.00
#
_symmetry.space_group_name_H-M   'P 1'
#
loop_
_entity.id
_entity.type
_entity.pdbx_description
1 polymer ?
#
loop_
_entity_poly.entity_id
_entity_poly.type
_entity_poly.pdbx_seq_one_letter_code
_entity_poly.pdbx_strand_id
1 'polypeptide(L)'
;AYTPCFRREKMSAGRDVRGIKRGHQFDKVEMYIYCRPEESQQELEKMLADASQTCAELGLAYRVLRLCTGDLGFNARITYD
;
A
#
# COMPACT_ATOMS: atom_id res chain seq x y z
N ALA A 1 6.66 -7.55 -8.04
CA ALA A 1 7.77 -8.40 -7.54
C ALA A 1 7.40 -8.98 -6.19
N TYR A 2 7.69 -10.25 -5.90
CA TYR A 2 7.45 -10.89 -4.59
C TYR A 2 8.78 -10.98 -3.81
N THR A 3 8.90 -10.22 -2.71
CA THR A 3 10.14 -10.14 -1.93
C THR A 3 9.89 -10.04 -0.43
N PRO A 4 10.79 -10.59 0.42
CA PRO A 4 10.76 -10.30 1.85
C PRO A 4 11.10 -8.82 2.09
N CYS A 5 10.32 -8.18 2.96
CA CYS A 5 10.47 -6.78 3.33
C CYS A 5 10.90 -6.67 4.81
N PHE A 6 11.92 -5.87 5.09
CA PHE A 6 12.46 -5.70 6.43
C PHE A 6 12.22 -4.28 6.97
N ARG A 7 11.53 -4.14 8.12
CA ARG A 7 11.25 -2.83 8.75
C ARG A 7 11.65 -2.79 10.22
N ARG A 8 12.26 -1.68 10.65
CA ARG A 8 12.75 -1.51 12.03
C ARG A 8 11.64 -1.26 13.05
N GLU A 9 10.46 -0.79 12.63
CA GLU A 9 9.28 -0.54 13.48
C GLU A 9 9.60 0.26 14.77
N LYS A 10 10.56 1.20 14.71
CA LYS A 10 11.15 1.89 15.88
C LYS A 10 10.18 2.73 16.72
N MET A 11 8.96 2.99 16.24
CA MET A 11 7.97 3.86 16.88
C MET A 11 6.64 3.14 17.23
N SER A 12 6.60 1.80 17.24
CA SER A 12 5.36 1.04 17.48
C SER A 12 5.28 0.34 18.84
N ALA A 13 6.01 0.81 19.85
CA ALA A 13 5.97 0.21 21.19
C ALA A 13 4.52 0.15 21.71
N GLY A 14 4.00 -1.07 21.94
CA GLY A 14 2.64 -1.31 22.44
C GLY A 14 1.53 -1.37 21.38
N ARG A 15 1.80 -1.09 20.10
CA ARG A 15 0.80 -1.14 19.02
C ARG A 15 0.96 -2.41 18.17
N ASP A 16 -0.12 -3.17 17.99
CA ASP A 16 -0.17 -4.40 17.19
C ASP A 16 0.84 -5.49 17.60
N VAL A 17 1.10 -5.63 18.91
CA VAL A 17 2.12 -6.54 19.46
C VAL A 17 1.77 -8.03 19.36
N ARG A 18 0.51 -8.38 19.04
CA ARG A 18 0.05 -9.78 18.93
C ARG A 18 -0.29 -10.12 17.47
N GLY A 19 0.25 -11.24 17.01
CA GLY A 19 0.01 -11.76 15.66
C GLY A 19 1.04 -11.25 14.65
N ILE A 20 0.69 -11.31 13.36
CA ILE A 20 1.62 -11.03 12.24
C ILE A 20 1.33 -9.71 11.54
N LYS A 21 0.41 -8.88 12.07
CA LYS A 21 0.01 -7.61 11.45
C LYS A 21 1.14 -6.59 11.37
N ARG A 22 2.04 -6.59 12.36
CA ARG A 22 3.22 -5.73 12.41
C ARG A 22 4.42 -6.56 12.86
N GLY A 23 5.43 -6.67 12.00
CA GLY A 23 6.63 -7.47 12.26
C GLY A 23 7.84 -6.90 11.54
N HIS A 24 9.03 -7.36 11.94
CA HIS A 24 10.28 -6.94 11.33
C HIS A 24 10.48 -7.48 9.92
N GLN A 25 9.82 -8.59 9.59
CA GLN A 25 9.85 -9.22 8.28
C GLN A 25 8.42 -9.58 7.86
N PHE A 26 8.08 -9.29 6.62
CA PHE A 26 6.84 -9.72 5.97
C PHE A 26 7.05 -9.83 4.47
N ASP A 27 6.25 -10.64 3.78
CA ASP A 27 6.31 -10.73 2.33
C ASP A 27 5.38 -9.71 1.67
N LYS A 28 5.79 -9.18 0.52
CA LYS A 28 4.99 -8.24 -0.26
C LYS A 28 5.11 -8.53 -1.75
N VAL A 29 3.97 -8.49 -2.44
CA VAL A 29 3.90 -8.39 -3.90
C VAL A 29 3.76 -6.91 -4.26
N GLU A 30 4.84 -6.31 -4.77
CA GLU A 30 4.85 -4.89 -5.12
C GLU A 30 4.48 -4.66 -6.59
N MET A 31 3.62 -3.68 -6.82
CA MET A 31 3.33 -3.09 -8.13
C MET A 31 4.16 -1.82 -8.32
N TYR A 32 4.74 -1.66 -9.51
CA TYR A 32 5.54 -0.50 -9.87
C TYR A 32 5.28 -0.13 -11.32
N ILE A 33 5.03 1.15 -11.59
CA ILE A 33 4.76 1.67 -12.93
C ILE A 33 5.67 2.89 -13.16
N TYR A 34 6.36 2.88 -14.29
CA TYR A 34 7.09 4.03 -14.81
C TYR A 34 6.38 4.50 -16.08
N CYS A 35 5.85 5.72 -16.06
CA CYS A 35 5.02 6.26 -17.12
C CYS A 35 5.40 7.70 -17.45
N ARG A 36 4.83 8.24 -18.52
CA ARG A 36 4.99 9.65 -18.84
C ARG A 36 4.23 10.53 -17.85
N PRO A 37 4.67 11.76 -17.57
CA PRO A 37 3.99 12.65 -16.62
C PRO A 37 2.48 12.82 -16.89
N GLU A 38 2.10 12.93 -18.16
CA GLU A 38 0.72 13.07 -18.62
C GLU A 38 -0.17 11.84 -18.34
N GLU A 39 0.41 10.65 -18.20
CA GLU A 39 -0.30 9.39 -17.94
C GLU A 39 -0.39 9.06 -16.44
N SER A 40 0.36 9.77 -15.59
CA SER A 40 0.53 9.44 -14.17
C SER A 40 -0.76 9.27 -13.38
N GLN A 41 -1.79 10.08 -13.67
CA GLN A 41 -3.09 9.99 -13.00
C GLN A 41 -3.84 8.72 -13.41
N GLN A 42 -3.83 8.39 -14.70
CA GLN A 42 -4.49 7.20 -15.23
C GLN A 42 -3.83 5.93 -14.68
N GLU A 43 -2.50 5.89 -14.64
CA GLU A 43 -1.77 4.73 -14.10
C GLU A 43 -2.00 4.55 -12.59
N LEU A 44 -2.18 5.62 -11.82
CA LEU A 44 -2.55 5.54 -10.41
C LEU A 44 -3.95 4.91 -10.22
N GLU A 45 -4.93 5.31 -11.03
CA GLU A 45 -6.28 4.76 -10.97
C GLU A 45 -6.32 3.29 -11.39
N LYS A 46 -5.54 2.92 -12.42
CA LYS A 46 -5.36 1.54 -12.83
C LYS A 46 -4.72 0.69 -11.73
N MET A 47 -3.65 1.17 -11.10
CA MET A 47 -2.98 0.46 -10.00
C MET A 47 -3.93 0.21 -8.82
N LEU A 48 -4.79 1.18 -8.50
CA LEU A 48 -5.84 1.02 -7.50
C LEU A 48 -6.84 -0.07 -7.89
N ALA A 49 -7.26 -0.11 -9.15
CA ALA A 49 -8.18 -1.14 -9.66
C ALA A 49 -7.54 -2.54 -9.59
N ASP A 50 -6.27 -2.69 -9.99
CA ASP A 50 -5.53 -3.96 -9.94
C ASP A 50 -5.42 -4.51 -8.50
N ALA A 51 -5.11 -3.65 -7.53
CA ALA A 51 -5.09 -4.02 -6.10
C ALA A 51 -6.49 -4.42 -5.60
N SER A 52 -7.51 -3.64 -5.96
CA SER A 52 -8.90 -3.85 -5.55
C SER A 52 -9.45 -5.17 -6.09
N GLN A 53 -9.12 -5.50 -7.35
CA GLN A 53 -9.51 -6.77 -7.98
C GLN A 53 -8.97 -7.97 -7.19
N THR A 54 -7.72 -7.91 -6.72
CA THR A 54 -7.13 -8.99 -5.91
C THR A 54 -7.95 -9.22 -4.62
N CYS A 55 -8.36 -8.16 -3.93
CA CYS A 55 -9.21 -8.27 -2.74
C CYS A 55 -10.59 -8.86 -3.06
N ALA A 56 -11.19 -8.43 -4.18
CA ALA A 56 -12.50 -8.91 -4.64
C ALA A 56 -12.46 -10.40 -4.99
N GLU A 57 -11.43 -10.86 -5.71
CA GLU A 57 -11.25 -12.27 -6.08
C GLU A 57 -11.03 -13.18 -4.86
N LEU A 58 -10.39 -12.66 -3.81
CA LEU A 58 -10.24 -13.34 -2.52
C LEU A 58 -11.51 -13.29 -1.65
N GLY A 59 -12.55 -12.56 -2.07
CA GLY A 59 -13.79 -12.40 -1.30
C GLY A 59 -13.63 -11.57 -0.03
N LEU A 60 -12.62 -10.70 0.05
CA LEU A 60 -12.36 -9.86 1.21
C LEU A 60 -13.17 -8.57 1.10
N ALA A 61 -13.86 -8.19 2.18
CA ALA A 61 -14.50 -6.88 2.26
C ALA A 61 -13.43 -5.79 2.49
N TYR A 62 -13.45 -4.75 1.66
CA TYR A 62 -12.52 -3.62 1.75
C TYR A 62 -13.23 -2.30 1.43
N ARG A 63 -12.55 -1.19 1.69
CA ARG A 63 -12.96 0.15 1.28
C ARG A 63 -11.73 0.88 0.75
N VAL A 64 -11.94 1.82 -0.15
CA VAL A 64 -10.87 2.69 -0.68
C VAL A 64 -10.96 4.05 -0.01
N LEU A 65 -9.87 4.51 0.59
CA LEU A 65 -9.76 5.82 1.21
C LEU A 65 -8.71 6.65 0.47
N ARG A 66 -9.06 7.88 0.10
CA ARG A 66 -8.07 8.87 -0.33
C ARG A 66 -7.53 9.59 0.90
N LEU A 67 -6.22 9.51 1.13
CA LEU A 67 -5.60 10.10 2.32
C LEU A 67 -5.71 11.63 2.32
N CYS A 68 -5.84 12.21 3.51
CA CYS A 68 -5.74 13.65 3.71
C CYS A 68 -4.27 14.11 3.57
N THR A 69 -4.05 15.40 3.34
CA THR A 69 -2.70 15.94 3.11
C THR A 69 -1.74 15.73 4.29
N GLY A 70 -2.26 15.68 5.53
CA GLY A 70 -1.45 15.46 6.73
C GLY A 70 -0.95 14.02 6.91
N ASP A 71 -1.59 13.06 6.24
CA ASP A 71 -1.25 11.63 6.33
C ASP A 71 -0.46 11.13 5.10
N LEU A 72 -0.15 12.01 4.15
CA LEU A 72 0.64 11.64 2.98
C LEU A 72 2.07 11.25 3.38
N GLY A 73 2.57 10.16 2.78
CA GLY A 73 3.97 9.79 2.86
C GLY A 73 4.87 10.82 2.18
N PHE A 74 6.14 10.89 2.60
CA PHE A 74 7.10 11.92 2.19
C PHE A 74 7.20 12.18 0.67
N ASN A 75 7.11 11.14 -0.17
CA ASN A 75 7.24 11.25 -1.62
C ASN A 75 5.89 11.25 -2.37
N ALA A 76 4.76 11.19 -1.66
CA ALA A 76 3.46 11.00 -2.29
C ALA A 76 2.76 12.33 -2.59
N ARG A 77 2.23 12.47 -3.81
CA ARG A 77 1.29 13.54 -4.18
C ARG A 77 -0.16 13.16 -3.85
N ILE A 78 -0.51 11.91 -4.09
CA ILE A 78 -1.84 11.30 -3.82
C ILE A 78 -1.57 9.86 -3.37
N THR A 79 -2.30 9.42 -2.34
CA THR A 79 -2.28 8.03 -1.88
C THR A 79 -3.71 7.54 -1.68
N TYR A 80 -3.98 6.33 -2.15
CA TYR A 80 -5.15 5.54 -1.78
C TYR A 80 -4.72 4.43 -0.82
N ASP A 81 -5.51 4.22 0.22
CA ASP A 81 -5.35 3.17 1.23
C ASP A 81 -6.60 2.29 1.30
#